data_AF-A0AAF0UTV4-F1
#
_entry.id   AF-A0AAF0UTV4-F1
#
_cell.length_a   1.000
_cell.length_b   1.000
_cell.length_c   1.000
_cell.angle_alpha   90.00
_cell.angle_beta   90.00
_cell.angle_gamma   90.00
#
_symmetry.space_group_name_H-M   'P 1'
#
loop_
_entity.id
_entity.type
_entity.pdbx_description
1 polymer ?
#
loop_
_entity_poly.entity_id
_entity_poly.type
_entity_poly.pdbx_seq_one_letter_code
_entity_poly.pdbx_strand_id
1 'polypeptide(L)'
;MSFLAFEKAWKEACSSKTPVQFVVPQNKNYLLKQITFSGPCKSSISVQPCKDAPTALTFNNCNNLKVKNLKSKDAQQIHIEFESCTNVVASNLMISASKKSPNTDGVHVTNSQNIQISDTTIGTGDDCISIVSGSQKVHATNITCGPGHGISIGSLGSKNSEAHVSHVTVNGAKFIGSENGVRIKTWQGGSGEASNIKFLNVEMQDVENPIIIDQNYCDQVEPCKQQYSAVQVKNVVYENIKGTSATKVAIKFDCSKNFPCEGIIMKNIKLVGENGKPSEAMCKNVHFNNIEDVSPKCPSVESSKDEALLYNY
;
A
#
# COMPACT_ATOMS: atom_id res chain seq x y z
N MET A 1 17.32 29.42 1.04
CA MET A 1 18.80 29.38 0.95
C MET A 1 19.15 29.16 -0.50
N SER A 2 20.09 29.92 -1.04
CA SER A 2 20.40 29.93 -2.46
C SER A 2 21.29 28.76 -2.86
N PHE A 3 21.24 28.39 -4.14
CA PHE A 3 22.20 27.50 -4.84
C PHE A 3 23.66 27.66 -4.37
N LEU A 4 24.09 28.91 -4.15
CA LEU A 4 25.44 29.25 -3.69
C LEU A 4 25.81 28.66 -2.32
N ALA A 5 24.84 28.45 -1.43
CA ALA A 5 25.10 27.87 -0.11
C ALA A 5 25.46 26.39 -0.20
N PHE A 6 24.82 25.64 -1.10
CA PHE A 6 25.11 24.22 -1.33
C PHE A 6 26.48 24.04 -1.97
N GLU A 7 26.83 24.86 -2.96
CA GLU A 7 28.17 24.83 -3.57
C GLU A 7 29.27 25.20 -2.56
N LYS A 8 29.03 26.20 -1.71
CA LYS A 8 30.00 26.62 -0.69
C LYS A 8 30.21 25.53 0.36
N ALA A 9 29.13 24.97 0.90
CA ALA A 9 29.19 23.87 1.85
C ALA A 9 29.86 22.63 1.24
N TRP A 10 29.65 22.36 -0.05
CA TRP A 10 30.27 21.24 -0.75
C TRP A 10 31.77 21.43 -0.91
N LYS A 11 32.21 22.63 -1.33
CA LYS A 11 33.64 22.97 -1.45
C LYS A 11 34.36 22.82 -0.11
N GLU A 12 33.73 23.27 0.97
CA GLU A 12 34.27 23.17 2.31
C GLU A 12 34.39 21.71 2.76
N ALA A 13 33.31 20.94 2.64
CA ALA A 13 33.29 19.52 2.97
C ALA A 13 34.32 18.71 2.17
N CYS A 14 34.41 18.93 0.85
CA CYS A 14 35.31 18.21 -0.03
C CYS A 14 36.79 18.55 0.20
N SER A 15 37.07 19.75 0.73
CA SER A 15 38.42 20.19 1.08
C SER A 15 38.90 19.69 2.46
N SER A 16 38.01 19.14 3.28
CA SER A 16 38.32 18.67 4.64
C SER A 16 39.28 17.48 4.63
N LYS A 17 40.25 17.49 5.54
CA LYS A 17 41.21 16.38 5.74
C LYS A 17 40.68 15.30 6.69
N THR A 18 39.58 15.55 7.38
CA THR A 18 38.90 14.61 8.27
C THR A 18 37.50 14.28 7.72
N PRO A 19 36.90 13.13 8.08
CA PRO A 19 35.52 12.83 7.69
C PRO A 19 34.57 13.92 8.16
N VAL A 20 33.64 14.30 7.29
CA VAL A 20 32.68 15.38 7.55
C VAL A 20 31.28 14.98 7.11
N GLN A 21 30.29 15.53 7.80
CA GLN A 21 28.87 15.34 7.51
C GLN A 21 28.33 16.58 6.80
N PHE A 22 27.80 16.38 5.59
CA PHE A 22 27.12 17.45 4.87
C PHE A 22 25.67 17.52 5.34
N VAL A 23 25.31 18.57 6.09
CA VAL A 23 23.98 18.73 6.70
C VAL A 23 23.20 19.84 6.01
N VAL A 24 21.98 19.51 5.57
CA VAL A 24 21.02 20.49 5.05
C VAL A 24 20.08 20.89 6.20
N PRO A 25 20.07 22.16 6.65
CA PRO A 25 19.26 22.58 7.79
C PRO A 25 17.77 22.39 7.56
N GLN A 26 17.08 21.87 8.57
CA GLN A 26 15.63 21.68 8.62
C GLN A 26 14.90 23.04 8.65
N ASN A 27 13.58 23.02 8.37
CA ASN A 27 12.67 24.17 8.50
C ASN A 27 12.94 25.36 7.55
N LYS A 28 13.45 25.10 6.34
CA LYS A 28 13.64 26.11 5.30
C LYS A 28 13.34 25.54 3.92
N ASN A 29 12.84 26.39 3.02
CA ASN A 29 12.62 26.06 1.62
C ASN A 29 13.87 26.38 0.77
N TYR A 30 14.28 25.42 -0.06
CA TYR A 30 15.44 25.53 -0.95
C TYR A 30 15.02 25.24 -2.39
N LEU A 31 15.01 26.26 -3.24
CA LEU A 31 14.81 26.08 -4.67
C LEU A 31 16.17 25.80 -5.31
N LEU A 32 16.39 24.57 -5.78
CA LEU A 32 17.64 24.17 -6.42
C LEU A 32 17.45 24.08 -7.93
N LYS A 33 18.42 24.63 -8.69
CA LYS A 33 18.66 24.24 -10.08
C LYS A 33 19.51 22.95 -10.08
N GLN A 34 19.70 22.33 -11.24
CA GLN A 34 20.63 21.18 -11.37
C GLN A 34 22.00 21.52 -10.77
N ILE A 35 22.50 20.67 -9.86
CA ILE A 35 23.81 20.79 -9.24
C ILE A 35 24.57 19.50 -9.50
N THR A 36 25.81 19.63 -9.98
CA THR A 36 26.75 18.52 -10.14
C THR A 36 27.82 18.65 -9.07
N PHE A 37 27.84 17.71 -8.14
CA PHE A 37 28.88 17.61 -7.11
C PHE A 37 30.05 16.78 -7.64
N SER A 38 31.24 17.37 -7.69
CA SER A 38 32.45 16.72 -8.22
C SER A 38 33.62 16.77 -7.24
N GLY A 39 34.45 15.72 -7.25
CA GLY A 39 35.71 15.61 -6.50
C GLY A 39 36.95 16.05 -7.29
N PRO A 40 38.19 15.73 -6.84
CA PRO A 40 38.51 14.77 -5.78
C PRO A 40 38.40 15.36 -4.36
N CYS A 41 37.75 14.62 -3.45
CA CYS A 41 37.64 14.99 -2.04
C CYS A 41 38.73 14.34 -1.20
N LYS A 42 39.23 15.04 -0.17
CA LYS A 42 40.41 14.62 0.60
C LYS A 42 40.12 13.59 1.70
N SER A 43 38.86 13.39 2.04
CA SER A 43 38.38 12.42 3.04
C SER A 43 37.03 11.84 2.60
N SER A 44 36.55 10.82 3.31
CA SER A 44 35.20 10.30 3.12
C SER A 44 34.16 11.34 3.54
N ILE A 45 33.28 11.72 2.60
CA ILE A 45 32.10 12.54 2.87
C ILE A 45 30.92 11.59 3.05
N SER A 46 30.21 11.74 4.16
CA SER A 46 28.88 11.13 4.32
C SER A 46 27.83 12.17 3.97
N VAL A 47 27.10 11.91 2.88
CA VAL A 47 25.87 12.64 2.55
C VAL A 47 24.74 11.87 3.19
N GLN A 48 24.12 12.42 4.22
CA GLN A 48 22.90 11.84 4.75
C GLN A 48 21.71 12.32 3.92
N PRO A 49 21.05 11.43 3.14
CA PRO A 49 19.71 11.74 2.68
C PRO A 49 18.81 11.95 3.91
N CYS A 50 17.83 12.85 3.79
CA CYS A 50 16.74 12.95 4.76
C CYS A 50 16.08 11.57 4.87
N LYS A 51 16.35 10.85 5.96
CA LYS A 51 15.77 9.52 6.22
C LYS A 51 14.29 9.61 6.59
N ASP A 52 13.86 10.73 7.16
CA ASP A 52 12.49 10.99 7.54
C ASP A 52 12.04 12.30 6.87
N ALA A 53 11.29 12.18 5.79
CA ALA A 53 10.54 13.30 5.22
C ALA A 53 9.21 13.42 5.99
N PRO A 54 8.72 14.64 6.30
CA PRO A 54 7.49 14.79 7.05
C PRO A 54 6.26 14.46 6.19
N THR A 55 5.25 13.84 6.80
CA THR A 55 3.87 13.88 6.31
C THR A 55 3.46 15.34 6.08
N ALA A 56 2.86 15.63 4.92
CA ALA A 56 2.52 17.00 4.54
C ALA A 56 1.38 17.60 5.38
N LEU A 57 0.37 16.78 5.73
CA LEU A 57 -0.75 17.20 6.57
C LEU A 57 -1.25 16.05 7.45
N THR A 58 -1.02 16.15 8.75
CA THR A 58 -1.55 15.19 9.74
C THR A 58 -2.68 15.84 10.54
N PHE A 59 -3.84 15.19 10.56
CA PHE A 59 -4.92 15.46 11.50
C PHE A 59 -4.83 14.42 12.62
N ASN A 60 -4.51 14.88 13.83
CA ASN A 60 -4.34 14.01 14.98
C ASN A 60 -5.45 14.29 16.01
N ASN A 61 -6.05 13.24 16.58
CA ASN A 61 -7.06 13.31 17.64
C ASN A 61 -8.27 14.21 17.32
N CYS A 62 -8.66 14.27 16.03
CA CYS A 62 -9.79 15.09 15.60
C CYS A 62 -11.12 14.32 15.69
N ASN A 63 -12.17 14.98 16.19
CA ASN A 63 -13.53 14.45 16.20
C ASN A 63 -14.46 15.34 15.36
N ASN A 64 -15.29 14.75 14.49
CA ASN A 64 -16.22 15.45 13.59
C ASN A 64 -15.51 16.37 12.58
N LEU A 65 -14.40 15.90 12.02
CA LEU A 65 -13.61 16.64 11.04
C LEU A 65 -14.22 16.55 9.64
N LYS A 66 -14.19 17.67 8.91
CA LYS A 66 -14.53 17.72 7.47
C LYS A 66 -13.36 18.30 6.69
N VAL A 67 -12.85 17.55 5.72
CA VAL A 67 -11.78 17.99 4.80
C VAL A 67 -12.34 17.96 3.39
N LYS A 68 -12.49 19.13 2.75
CA LYS A 68 -13.14 19.22 1.43
C LYS A 68 -12.36 20.09 0.47
N ASN A 69 -12.38 19.74 -0.81
CA ASN A 69 -11.85 20.56 -1.91
C ASN A 69 -10.37 20.92 -1.76
N LEU A 70 -9.57 20.03 -1.15
CA LEU A 70 -8.14 20.24 -0.96
C LEU A 70 -7.36 19.70 -2.16
N LYS A 71 -6.35 20.45 -2.59
CA LYS A 71 -5.31 19.95 -3.51
C LYS A 71 -4.00 19.79 -2.75
N SER A 72 -3.37 18.62 -2.84
CA SER A 72 -2.05 18.34 -2.24
C SER A 72 -1.10 17.85 -3.32
N LYS A 73 0.06 18.48 -3.48
CA LYS A 73 0.98 18.19 -4.58
C LYS A 73 2.42 18.07 -4.10
N ASP A 74 3.12 17.05 -4.60
CA ASP A 74 4.54 16.77 -4.40
C ASP A 74 4.94 16.78 -2.92
N ALA A 75 4.18 16.05 -2.08
CA ALA A 75 4.56 15.82 -0.69
C ALA A 75 5.90 15.07 -0.63
N GLN A 76 6.69 15.34 0.41
CA GLN A 76 7.99 14.69 0.60
C GLN A 76 7.84 13.25 1.12
N GLN A 77 6.68 12.94 1.70
CA GLN A 77 6.24 11.62 2.16
C GLN A 77 4.70 11.55 1.99
N ILE A 78 3.96 11.10 3.00
CA ILE A 78 2.50 11.00 3.01
C ILE A 78 1.87 12.39 2.78
N HIS A 79 0.82 12.46 1.95
CA HIS A 79 0.11 13.70 1.66
C HIS A 79 -0.85 14.11 2.77
N ILE A 80 -1.74 13.19 3.19
CA ILE A 80 -2.75 13.45 4.22
C ILE A 80 -2.82 12.25 5.15
N GLU A 81 -2.77 12.49 6.45
CA GLU A 81 -2.89 11.48 7.48
C GLU A 81 -4.05 11.81 8.44
N PHE A 82 -4.85 10.79 8.74
CA PHE A 82 -5.84 10.79 9.82
C PHE A 82 -5.37 9.82 10.91
N GLU A 83 -4.85 10.39 11.99
CA GLU A 83 -4.36 9.66 13.16
C GLU A 83 -5.32 9.86 14.33
N SER A 84 -5.75 8.76 14.95
CA SER A 84 -6.59 8.80 16.16
C SER A 84 -7.87 9.64 16.00
N CYS A 85 -8.41 9.70 14.79
CA CYS A 85 -9.56 10.52 14.45
C CYS A 85 -10.86 9.73 14.54
N THR A 86 -11.97 10.42 14.85
CA THR A 86 -13.32 9.85 14.84
C THR A 86 -14.26 10.74 14.03
N ASN A 87 -15.16 10.13 13.24
CA ASN A 87 -16.16 10.84 12.43
C ASN A 87 -15.52 11.85 11.45
N VAL A 88 -14.70 11.35 10.53
CA VAL A 88 -14.07 12.19 9.49
C VAL A 88 -14.84 12.07 8.18
N VAL A 89 -15.08 13.19 7.52
CA VAL A 89 -15.57 13.24 6.13
C VAL A 89 -14.55 13.98 5.27
N ALA A 90 -13.82 13.23 4.47
CA ALA A 90 -12.91 13.71 3.44
C ALA A 90 -13.57 13.58 2.06
N SER A 91 -13.69 14.66 1.30
CA SER A 91 -14.35 14.60 -0.01
C SER A 91 -13.73 15.56 -1.03
N ASN A 92 -13.75 15.17 -2.30
CA ASN A 92 -13.35 16.05 -3.40
C ASN A 92 -11.88 16.50 -3.29
N LEU A 93 -11.00 15.55 -2.94
CA LEU A 93 -9.57 15.80 -2.83
C LEU A 93 -8.87 15.52 -4.17
N MET A 94 -7.81 16.27 -4.45
CA MET A 94 -6.94 16.06 -5.61
C MET A 94 -5.49 15.97 -5.12
N ILE A 95 -4.92 14.77 -5.16
CA ILE A 95 -3.60 14.48 -4.62
C ILE A 95 -2.68 14.00 -5.75
N SER A 96 -1.49 14.60 -5.87
CA SER A 96 -0.56 14.24 -6.93
C SER A 96 0.91 14.26 -6.49
N ALA A 97 1.66 13.22 -6.82
CA ALA A 97 3.12 13.17 -6.77
C ALA A 97 3.65 12.35 -7.97
N SER A 98 4.96 12.39 -8.20
CA SER A 98 5.60 11.54 -9.21
C SER A 98 5.44 10.04 -8.87
N LYS A 99 5.16 9.18 -9.86
CA LYS A 99 5.16 7.70 -9.71
C LYS A 99 6.47 7.17 -9.11
N LYS A 100 7.58 7.90 -9.27
CA LYS A 100 8.91 7.51 -8.77
C LYS A 100 9.20 8.00 -7.35
N SER A 101 8.30 8.75 -6.72
CA SER A 101 8.50 9.28 -5.37
C SER A 101 8.11 8.23 -4.33
N PRO A 102 9.07 7.64 -3.60
CA PRO A 102 8.77 6.59 -2.62
C PRO A 102 7.95 7.16 -1.45
N ASN A 103 7.09 6.35 -0.85
CA ASN A 103 6.36 6.67 0.39
C ASN A 103 5.51 7.95 0.30
N THR A 104 5.00 8.26 -0.90
CA THR A 104 4.11 9.40 -1.13
C THR A 104 2.64 9.00 -1.03
N ASP A 105 2.27 8.30 0.04
CA ASP A 105 0.90 7.82 0.23
C ASP A 105 -0.10 8.98 0.12
N GLY A 106 -1.23 8.76 -0.54
CA GLY A 106 -2.25 9.79 -0.75
C GLY A 106 -3.00 10.12 0.54
N VAL A 107 -3.80 9.16 1.02
CA VAL A 107 -4.49 9.26 2.30
C VAL A 107 -4.10 8.09 3.20
N HIS A 108 -3.50 8.40 4.34
CA HIS A 108 -3.14 7.45 5.38
C HIS A 108 -4.16 7.49 6.53
N VAL A 109 -4.70 6.33 6.91
CA VAL A 109 -5.67 6.19 8.01
C VAL A 109 -5.12 5.24 9.05
N THR A 110 -4.89 5.73 10.26
CA THR A 110 -4.32 4.97 11.38
C THR A 110 -5.07 5.26 12.68
N ASN A 111 -5.29 4.23 13.50
CA ASN A 111 -5.97 4.33 14.81
C ASN A 111 -7.32 5.08 14.79
N SER A 112 -8.06 5.06 13.68
CA SER A 112 -9.18 5.96 13.44
C SER A 112 -10.51 5.24 13.21
N GLN A 113 -11.64 5.85 13.60
CA GLN A 113 -12.97 5.25 13.49
C GLN A 113 -13.96 6.12 12.71
N ASN A 114 -14.81 5.48 11.90
CA ASN A 114 -15.86 6.15 11.11
C ASN A 114 -15.29 7.23 10.19
N ILE A 115 -14.52 6.77 9.20
CA ILE A 115 -13.80 7.61 8.24
C ILE A 115 -14.47 7.44 6.87
N GLN A 116 -14.92 8.54 6.28
CA GLN A 116 -15.54 8.56 4.96
C GLN A 116 -14.67 9.36 4.00
N ILE A 117 -14.17 8.70 2.94
CA ILE A 117 -13.37 9.30 1.88
C ILE A 117 -14.17 9.17 0.58
N SER A 118 -14.44 10.27 -0.11
CA SER A 118 -15.31 10.26 -1.29
C SER A 118 -14.82 11.16 -2.43
N ASP A 119 -15.18 10.80 -3.67
CA ASP A 119 -15.03 11.64 -4.86
C ASP A 119 -13.63 12.21 -5.03
N THR A 120 -12.61 11.37 -4.85
CA THR A 120 -11.22 11.81 -4.69
C THR A 120 -10.33 11.21 -5.78
N THR A 121 -9.43 12.02 -6.33
CA THR A 121 -8.44 11.58 -7.34
C THR A 121 -7.04 11.66 -6.76
N ILE A 122 -6.30 10.55 -6.83
CA ILE A 122 -4.97 10.40 -6.23
C ILE A 122 -4.05 9.70 -7.24
N GLY A 123 -2.93 10.34 -7.56
CA GLY A 123 -1.86 9.74 -8.33
C GLY A 123 -0.52 10.01 -7.66
N THR A 124 0.13 8.99 -7.11
CA THR A 124 1.36 9.16 -6.33
C THR A 124 2.38 8.06 -6.67
N GLY A 125 3.50 8.01 -5.95
CA GLY A 125 4.47 6.93 -6.05
C GLY A 125 4.29 5.84 -4.99
N ASP A 126 3.24 5.90 -4.17
CA ASP A 126 2.94 4.86 -3.17
C ASP A 126 1.42 4.62 -3.06
N ASP A 127 0.93 4.12 -1.92
CA ASP A 127 -0.48 3.79 -1.72
C ASP A 127 -1.40 4.99 -1.99
N CYS A 128 -2.44 4.78 -2.79
CA CYS A 128 -3.50 5.76 -3.02
C CYS A 128 -4.23 6.07 -1.71
N ILE A 129 -4.66 5.00 -1.02
CA ILE A 129 -5.18 5.03 0.34
C ILE A 129 -4.56 3.86 1.09
N SER A 130 -3.96 4.12 2.24
CA SER A 130 -3.42 3.09 3.14
C SER A 130 -4.22 3.09 4.45
N ILE A 131 -4.80 1.94 4.81
CA ILE A 131 -5.60 1.77 6.03
C ILE A 131 -4.86 0.80 6.94
N VAL A 132 -4.33 1.29 8.05
CA VAL A 132 -3.46 0.52 8.95
C VAL A 132 -4.11 0.28 10.32
N SER A 133 -3.37 -0.41 11.19
CA SER A 133 -3.83 -0.90 12.49
C SER A 133 -4.57 0.15 13.33
N GLY A 134 -5.51 -0.32 14.13
CA GLY A 134 -6.39 0.48 14.98
C GLY A 134 -7.55 1.14 14.23
N SER A 135 -7.64 0.97 12.90
CA SER A 135 -8.67 1.60 12.08
C SER A 135 -9.92 0.74 11.92
N GLN A 136 -11.10 1.34 12.09
CA GLN A 136 -12.38 0.64 11.94
C GLN A 136 -13.45 1.49 11.26
N LYS A 137 -14.37 0.87 10.52
CA LYS A 137 -15.47 1.57 9.82
C LYS A 137 -14.95 2.64 8.86
N VAL A 138 -14.11 2.21 7.91
CA VAL A 138 -13.55 3.09 6.87
C VAL A 138 -14.29 2.85 5.57
N HIS A 139 -14.86 3.91 5.00
CA HIS A 139 -15.60 3.88 3.75
C HIS A 139 -14.94 4.77 2.71
N ALA A 140 -14.43 4.16 1.64
CA ALA A 140 -13.86 4.86 0.49
C ALA A 140 -14.79 4.68 -0.72
N THR A 141 -15.36 5.77 -1.24
CA THR A 141 -16.34 5.72 -2.34
C THR A 141 -15.91 6.59 -3.50
N ASN A 142 -16.04 6.09 -4.74
CA ASN A 142 -15.73 6.85 -5.94
C ASN A 142 -14.30 7.45 -5.92
N ILE A 143 -13.30 6.58 -5.76
CA ILE A 143 -11.88 6.96 -5.71
C ILE A 143 -11.23 6.64 -7.06
N THR A 144 -10.57 7.62 -7.68
CA THR A 144 -9.70 7.38 -8.83
C THR A 144 -8.25 7.34 -8.35
N CYS A 145 -7.62 6.17 -8.47
CA CYS A 145 -6.23 5.92 -8.11
C CYS A 145 -5.39 5.68 -9.36
N GLY A 146 -4.22 6.27 -9.46
CA GLY A 146 -3.29 5.95 -10.54
C GLY A 146 -2.51 7.14 -11.08
N PRO A 147 -1.17 7.04 -11.20
CA PRO A 147 -0.33 5.91 -10.80
C PRO A 147 -0.21 5.75 -9.27
N GLY A 148 0.47 4.70 -8.79
CA GLY A 148 0.73 4.44 -7.35
C GLY A 148 0.60 2.96 -6.99
N HIS A 149 0.53 2.62 -5.70
CA HIS A 149 0.45 1.24 -5.19
C HIS A 149 -0.98 0.76 -4.90
N GLY A 150 -2.01 1.51 -5.30
CA GLY A 150 -3.41 1.11 -5.14
C GLY A 150 -4.00 1.42 -3.76
N ILE A 151 -5.13 0.79 -3.41
CA ILE A 151 -5.74 0.93 -2.08
C ILE A 151 -5.32 -0.28 -1.25
N SER A 152 -4.60 -0.03 -0.16
CA SER A 152 -3.98 -1.05 0.66
C SER A 152 -4.55 -1.08 2.08
N ILE A 153 -4.90 -2.28 2.54
CA ILE A 153 -5.07 -2.58 3.95
C ILE A 153 -3.73 -3.08 4.47
N GLY A 154 -3.15 -2.33 5.41
CA GLY A 154 -1.82 -2.58 5.96
C GLY A 154 -0.72 -1.65 5.42
N SER A 155 0.54 -1.91 5.74
CA SER A 155 1.03 -3.19 6.28
C SER A 155 0.61 -3.42 7.74
N LEU A 156 0.17 -4.65 8.07
CA LEU A 156 -0.30 -5.01 9.41
C LEU A 156 0.65 -6.00 10.09
N GLY A 157 0.87 -5.83 11.41
CA GLY A 157 1.63 -6.77 12.23
C GLY A 157 3.15 -6.67 12.12
N SER A 158 3.67 -5.51 11.71
CA SER A 158 5.13 -5.29 11.59
C SER A 158 5.83 -5.56 12.92
N LYS A 159 7.05 -6.11 12.88
CA LYS A 159 7.87 -6.45 14.07
C LYS A 159 7.11 -7.35 15.07
N ASN A 160 6.36 -8.31 14.57
CA ASN A 160 5.56 -9.25 15.35
C ASN A 160 4.52 -8.57 16.27
N SER A 161 4.04 -7.38 15.85
CA SER A 161 3.00 -6.66 16.58
C SER A 161 1.63 -7.24 16.32
N GLU A 162 0.74 -6.99 17.27
CA GLU A 162 -0.69 -7.20 17.08
C GLU A 162 -1.28 -6.05 16.25
N ALA A 163 -2.11 -6.37 15.26
CA ALA A 163 -2.75 -5.39 14.41
C ALA A 163 -4.22 -5.71 14.16
N HIS A 164 -5.06 -4.66 14.16
CA HIS A 164 -6.50 -4.79 14.01
C HIS A 164 -7.03 -3.79 12.99
N VAL A 165 -7.70 -4.28 11.94
CA VAL A 165 -8.48 -3.47 11.01
C VAL A 165 -9.82 -4.15 10.78
N SER A 166 -10.92 -3.42 10.88
CA SER A 166 -12.22 -4.03 10.57
C SER A 166 -13.25 -3.09 9.93
N HIS A 167 -14.23 -3.70 9.25
CA HIS A 167 -15.36 -2.98 8.65
C HIS A 167 -14.90 -1.94 7.62
N VAL A 168 -14.09 -2.36 6.65
CA VAL A 168 -13.65 -1.49 5.56
C VAL A 168 -14.53 -1.73 4.33
N THR A 169 -14.94 -0.68 3.64
CA THR A 169 -15.63 -0.79 2.35
C THR A 169 -15.02 0.19 1.36
N VAL A 170 -14.50 -0.35 0.25
CA VAL A 170 -14.10 0.39 -0.93
C VAL A 170 -15.16 0.13 -1.99
N ASN A 171 -15.82 1.17 -2.49
CA ASN A 171 -16.92 1.04 -3.45
C ASN A 171 -16.76 2.04 -4.62
N GLY A 172 -16.80 1.56 -5.86
CA GLY A 172 -16.73 2.44 -7.03
C GLY A 172 -15.31 2.97 -7.29
N ALA A 173 -14.26 2.24 -6.90
CA ALA A 173 -12.88 2.66 -7.14
C ALA A 173 -12.46 2.37 -8.60
N LYS A 174 -11.68 3.29 -9.18
CA LYS A 174 -11.06 3.14 -10.50
C LYS A 174 -9.54 3.19 -10.35
N PHE A 175 -8.84 2.18 -10.85
CA PHE A 175 -7.38 2.09 -10.85
C PHE A 175 -6.83 2.23 -12.27
N ILE A 176 -5.82 3.09 -12.47
CA ILE A 176 -5.25 3.40 -13.78
C ILE A 176 -3.72 3.38 -13.72
N GLY A 177 -3.07 2.40 -14.35
CA GLY A 177 -1.61 2.33 -14.43
C GLY A 177 -0.90 2.20 -13.06
N SER A 178 -1.61 1.69 -12.04
CA SER A 178 -1.08 1.45 -10.70
C SER A 178 -0.40 0.09 -10.59
N GLU A 179 0.53 -0.04 -9.64
CA GLU A 179 1.19 -1.31 -9.33
C GLU A 179 0.19 -2.32 -8.76
N ASN A 180 -0.73 -1.87 -7.91
CA ASN A 180 -1.76 -2.75 -7.36
C ASN A 180 -3.14 -2.09 -7.49
N GLY A 181 -4.19 -2.91 -7.49
CA GLY A 181 -5.56 -2.45 -7.37
C GLY A 181 -5.96 -2.42 -5.91
N VAL A 182 -6.60 -3.50 -5.46
CA VAL A 182 -6.99 -3.69 -4.07
C VAL A 182 -6.05 -4.69 -3.40
N ARG A 183 -5.43 -4.28 -2.29
CA ARG A 183 -4.35 -5.02 -1.64
C ARG A 183 -4.60 -5.18 -0.14
N ILE A 184 -4.32 -6.37 0.39
CA ILE A 184 -4.17 -6.61 1.82
C ILE A 184 -2.75 -7.12 2.04
N LYS A 185 -1.95 -6.43 2.86
CA LYS A 185 -0.56 -6.79 3.17
C LYS A 185 -0.33 -6.94 4.66
N THR A 186 0.11 -8.11 5.11
CA THR A 186 0.43 -8.39 6.52
C THR A 186 1.81 -9.01 6.65
N TRP A 187 2.54 -8.61 7.68
CA TRP A 187 3.88 -9.12 7.97
C TRP A 187 3.83 -10.54 8.54
N GLN A 188 4.81 -11.36 8.18
CA GLN A 188 5.07 -12.61 8.87
C GLN A 188 5.43 -12.33 10.34
N GLY A 189 4.93 -13.17 11.24
CA GLY A 189 5.16 -13.05 12.68
C GLY A 189 4.16 -12.15 13.40
N GLY A 190 3.39 -11.32 12.67
CA GLY A 190 2.32 -10.50 13.22
C GLY A 190 1.17 -11.31 13.83
N SER A 191 0.28 -10.64 14.57
CA SER A 191 -0.92 -11.24 15.16
C SER A 191 -2.11 -10.27 15.10
N GLY A 192 -3.29 -10.70 15.54
CA GLY A 192 -4.53 -9.91 15.46
C GLY A 192 -5.35 -10.25 14.22
N GLU A 193 -6.18 -9.31 13.75
CA GLU A 193 -7.20 -9.59 12.74
C GLU A 193 -7.41 -8.44 11.74
N ALA A 194 -7.53 -8.78 10.46
CA ALA A 194 -8.04 -7.91 9.40
C ALA A 194 -9.35 -8.49 8.87
N SER A 195 -10.49 -7.91 9.24
CA SER A 195 -11.79 -8.55 8.98
C SER A 195 -12.93 -7.66 8.48
N ASN A 196 -13.90 -8.30 7.82
CA ASN A 196 -15.10 -7.63 7.31
C ASN A 196 -14.74 -6.51 6.33
N ILE A 197 -13.97 -6.86 5.31
CA ILE A 197 -13.45 -5.94 4.29
C ILE A 197 -14.21 -6.21 2.99
N LYS A 198 -14.64 -5.14 2.31
CA LYS A 198 -15.40 -5.24 1.05
C LYS A 198 -14.77 -4.36 -0.02
N PHE A 199 -14.48 -4.96 -1.17
CA PHE A 199 -14.08 -4.27 -2.39
C PHE A 199 -15.17 -4.49 -3.44
N LEU A 200 -15.91 -3.42 -3.74
CA LEU A 200 -17.15 -3.48 -4.50
C LEU A 200 -17.06 -2.55 -5.72
N ASN A 201 -17.58 -3.00 -6.86
CA ASN A 201 -17.73 -2.18 -8.06
C ASN A 201 -16.41 -1.50 -8.47
N VAL A 202 -15.38 -2.29 -8.71
CA VAL A 202 -14.03 -1.79 -9.00
C VAL A 202 -13.71 -1.91 -10.49
N GLU A 203 -13.18 -0.84 -11.07
CA GLU A 203 -12.69 -0.82 -12.44
C GLU A 203 -11.16 -0.70 -12.47
N MET A 204 -10.51 -1.49 -13.31
CA MET A 204 -9.05 -1.51 -13.41
C MET A 204 -8.60 -1.33 -14.87
N GLN A 205 -7.60 -0.48 -15.06
CA GLN A 205 -6.98 -0.24 -16.35
C GLN A 205 -5.46 -0.32 -16.17
N ASP A 206 -4.88 -1.34 -16.79
CA ASP A 206 -3.43 -1.56 -16.88
C ASP A 206 -2.78 -1.59 -15.49
N VAL A 207 -3.41 -2.32 -14.57
CA VAL A 207 -2.95 -2.49 -13.19
C VAL A 207 -2.02 -3.68 -13.12
N GLU A 208 -0.83 -3.53 -12.54
CA GLU A 208 0.18 -4.61 -12.55
C GLU A 208 -0.29 -5.82 -11.73
N ASN A 209 -0.86 -5.59 -10.54
CA ASN A 209 -1.40 -6.62 -9.65
C ASN A 209 -2.82 -6.23 -9.15
N PRO A 210 -3.86 -6.53 -9.94
CA PRO A 210 -5.25 -6.16 -9.67
C PRO A 210 -5.77 -6.48 -8.25
N ILE A 211 -5.70 -7.74 -7.83
CA ILE A 211 -6.23 -8.19 -6.53
C ILE A 211 -5.15 -8.98 -5.79
N ILE A 212 -4.73 -8.50 -4.61
CA ILE A 212 -3.71 -9.17 -3.80
C ILE A 212 -4.12 -9.33 -2.34
N ILE A 213 -3.85 -10.52 -1.79
CA ILE A 213 -3.60 -10.72 -0.36
C ILE A 213 -2.20 -11.30 -0.22
N ASP A 214 -1.35 -10.62 0.54
CA ASP A 214 0.01 -11.06 0.86
C ASP A 214 0.20 -11.08 2.38
N GLN A 215 0.10 -12.28 2.98
CA GLN A 215 0.41 -12.48 4.40
C GLN A 215 1.89 -12.82 4.63
N ASN A 216 2.71 -12.85 3.58
CA ASN A 216 4.14 -13.08 3.63
C ASN A 216 4.95 -11.80 3.37
N TYR A 217 4.34 -10.63 3.60
CA TYR A 217 4.95 -9.34 3.28
C TYR A 217 6.29 -9.16 4.00
N CYS A 218 7.29 -8.77 3.24
CA CYS A 218 8.67 -8.58 3.66
C CYS A 218 9.29 -7.48 2.78
N ASP A 219 9.85 -6.44 3.41
CA ASP A 219 10.48 -5.31 2.72
C ASP A 219 12.01 -5.47 2.54
N GLN A 220 12.53 -6.64 2.91
CA GLN A 220 13.95 -6.96 2.81
C GLN A 220 14.30 -7.53 1.44
N VAL A 221 15.54 -7.31 1.00
CA VAL A 221 16.07 -7.85 -0.26
C VAL A 221 16.05 -9.38 -0.26
N GLU A 222 16.41 -9.97 0.88
CA GLU A 222 16.32 -11.41 1.08
C GLU A 222 14.95 -11.81 1.64
N PRO A 223 14.34 -12.90 1.16
CA PRO A 223 13.07 -13.38 1.69
C PRO A 223 13.13 -13.56 3.21
N CYS A 224 12.16 -12.96 3.91
CA CYS A 224 12.01 -13.15 5.34
C CYS A 224 11.85 -14.65 5.64
N LYS A 225 12.44 -15.10 6.77
CA LYS A 225 12.22 -16.46 7.25
C LYS A 225 10.74 -16.61 7.60
N GLN A 226 10.12 -17.69 7.11
CA GLN A 226 8.75 -18.03 7.49
C GLN A 226 8.61 -18.08 9.00
N GLN A 227 7.67 -17.30 9.52
CA GLN A 227 7.30 -17.28 10.93
C GLN A 227 5.97 -18.01 11.13
N TYR A 228 5.73 -18.50 12.35
CA TYR A 228 4.54 -19.29 12.65
C TYR A 228 3.26 -18.44 12.68
N SER A 229 3.30 -17.28 13.33
CA SER A 229 2.17 -16.36 13.48
C SER A 229 1.97 -15.47 12.26
N ALA A 230 0.72 -15.10 12.01
CA ALA A 230 0.34 -14.05 11.07
C ALA A 230 -0.94 -13.36 11.55
N VAL A 231 -1.21 -12.16 11.03
CA VAL A 231 -2.51 -11.49 11.20
C VAL A 231 -3.58 -12.32 10.50
N GLN A 232 -4.67 -12.66 11.19
CA GLN A 232 -5.77 -13.42 10.58
C GLN A 232 -6.53 -12.53 9.58
N VAL A 233 -6.58 -12.92 8.31
CA VAL A 233 -7.42 -12.26 7.30
C VAL A 233 -8.74 -13.02 7.19
N LYS A 234 -9.87 -12.33 7.39
CA LYS A 234 -11.18 -12.98 7.51
C LYS A 234 -12.34 -12.18 6.90
N ASN A 235 -13.30 -12.86 6.30
CA ASN A 235 -14.53 -12.25 5.77
C ASN A 235 -14.24 -11.10 4.80
N VAL A 236 -13.52 -11.41 3.70
CA VAL A 236 -13.22 -10.43 2.65
C VAL A 236 -14.10 -10.70 1.43
N VAL A 237 -14.77 -9.66 0.95
CA VAL A 237 -15.64 -9.72 -0.23
C VAL A 237 -15.00 -8.95 -1.38
N TYR A 238 -14.87 -9.62 -2.51
CA TYR A 238 -14.54 -9.03 -3.80
C TYR A 238 -15.74 -9.21 -4.73
N GLU A 239 -16.39 -8.11 -5.13
CA GLU A 239 -17.61 -8.19 -5.93
C GLU A 239 -17.65 -7.12 -7.03
N ASN A 240 -18.07 -7.54 -8.23
CA ASN A 240 -18.20 -6.69 -9.41
C ASN A 240 -16.88 -5.97 -9.75
N ILE A 241 -15.81 -6.74 -9.97
CA ILE A 241 -14.48 -6.20 -10.30
C ILE A 241 -14.17 -6.54 -11.76
N LYS A 242 -13.86 -5.54 -12.58
CA LYS A 242 -13.56 -5.74 -14.01
C LYS A 242 -12.39 -4.88 -14.47
N GLY A 243 -11.65 -5.34 -15.48
CA GLY A 243 -10.56 -4.54 -16.03
C GLY A 243 -9.42 -5.30 -16.66
N THR A 244 -8.30 -4.58 -16.87
CA THR A 244 -7.07 -5.14 -17.44
C THR A 244 -5.94 -5.23 -16.42
N SER A 245 -5.17 -6.31 -16.51
CA SER A 245 -3.94 -6.58 -15.78
C SER A 245 -2.74 -6.32 -16.70
N ALA A 246 -1.80 -5.50 -16.23
CA ALA A 246 -0.53 -5.24 -16.93
C ALA A 246 0.47 -6.40 -16.77
N THR A 247 0.28 -7.27 -15.78
CA THR A 247 1.04 -8.52 -15.64
C THR A 247 0.17 -9.75 -15.86
N LYS A 248 0.83 -10.91 -15.98
CA LYS A 248 0.15 -12.19 -16.20
C LYS A 248 -0.75 -12.58 -15.03
N VAL A 249 -0.34 -12.33 -13.79
CA VAL A 249 -1.06 -12.74 -12.58
C VAL A 249 -1.99 -11.61 -12.13
N ALA A 250 -3.29 -11.76 -12.40
CA ALA A 250 -4.28 -10.75 -12.05
C ALA A 250 -4.76 -10.90 -10.59
N ILE A 251 -4.81 -12.13 -10.07
CA ILE A 251 -5.28 -12.43 -8.72
C ILE A 251 -4.18 -13.19 -7.99
N LYS A 252 -3.72 -12.69 -6.85
CA LYS A 252 -2.71 -13.35 -6.03
C LYS A 252 -3.14 -13.39 -4.58
N PHE A 253 -3.44 -14.58 -4.07
CA PHE A 253 -3.59 -14.83 -2.64
C PHE A 253 -2.43 -15.69 -2.16
N ASP A 254 -1.58 -15.10 -1.33
CA ASP A 254 -0.49 -15.78 -0.67
C ASP A 254 -0.70 -15.71 0.85
N CYS A 255 -1.59 -16.58 1.31
CA CYS A 255 -2.01 -16.62 2.71
C CYS A 255 -1.08 -17.54 3.53
N SER A 256 -1.02 -17.30 4.84
CA SER A 256 -0.25 -18.12 5.77
C SER A 256 -0.81 -19.55 5.82
N LYS A 257 0.07 -20.55 5.91
CA LYS A 257 -0.35 -21.95 6.11
C LYS A 257 -1.02 -22.18 7.47
N ASN A 258 -0.57 -21.47 8.50
CA ASN A 258 -1.08 -21.63 9.87
C ASN A 258 -2.28 -20.72 10.16
N PHE A 259 -2.40 -19.62 9.43
CA PHE A 259 -3.48 -18.64 9.53
C PHE A 259 -4.05 -18.38 8.13
N PRO A 260 -4.67 -19.41 7.50
CA PRO A 260 -5.20 -19.29 6.15
C PRO A 260 -6.23 -18.17 6.07
N CYS A 261 -6.37 -17.54 4.90
CA CYS A 261 -7.41 -16.55 4.71
C CYS A 261 -8.79 -17.23 4.77
N GLU A 262 -9.68 -16.74 5.63
CA GLU A 262 -10.98 -17.38 5.88
C GLU A 262 -12.13 -16.54 5.33
N GLY A 263 -13.18 -17.21 4.87
CA GLY A 263 -14.44 -16.56 4.50
C GLY A 263 -14.31 -15.62 3.32
N ILE A 264 -13.45 -15.95 2.35
CA ILE A 264 -13.27 -15.14 1.15
C ILE A 264 -14.45 -15.38 0.19
N ILE A 265 -15.07 -14.29 -0.27
CA ILE A 265 -16.14 -14.32 -1.27
C ILE A 265 -15.65 -13.61 -2.51
N MET A 266 -15.78 -14.26 -3.66
CA MET A 266 -15.45 -13.69 -4.96
C MET A 266 -16.65 -13.82 -5.89
N LYS A 267 -17.16 -12.69 -6.39
CA LYS A 267 -18.35 -12.66 -7.24
C LYS A 267 -18.20 -11.68 -8.39
N ASN A 268 -18.55 -12.11 -9.61
CA ASN A 268 -18.58 -11.26 -10.80
C ASN A 268 -17.25 -10.54 -11.04
N ILE A 269 -16.16 -11.32 -11.16
CA ILE A 269 -14.82 -10.79 -11.36
C ILE A 269 -14.35 -11.14 -12.78
N LYS A 270 -14.01 -10.12 -13.58
CA LYS A 270 -13.56 -10.27 -14.98
C LYS A 270 -12.31 -9.43 -15.22
N LEU A 271 -11.17 -10.04 -14.94
CA LEU A 271 -9.86 -9.48 -15.21
C LEU A 271 -9.23 -10.22 -16.39
N VAL A 272 -8.71 -9.46 -17.34
CA VAL A 272 -7.99 -9.98 -18.52
C VAL A 272 -6.62 -9.32 -18.59
N GLY A 273 -5.65 -9.96 -19.24
CA GLY A 273 -4.37 -9.32 -19.54
C GLY A 273 -4.51 -8.22 -20.60
N GLU A 274 -3.45 -7.43 -20.75
CA GLU A 274 -3.35 -6.44 -21.83
C GLU A 274 -3.72 -7.01 -23.20
N ASN A 275 -4.42 -6.20 -24.00
CA ASN A 275 -4.91 -6.58 -25.33
C ASN A 275 -5.82 -7.83 -25.33
N GLY A 276 -6.51 -8.10 -24.21
CA GLY A 276 -7.44 -9.22 -24.09
C GLY A 276 -6.76 -10.58 -23.93
N LYS A 277 -5.45 -10.60 -23.64
CA LYS A 277 -4.74 -11.86 -23.36
C LYS A 277 -5.32 -12.54 -22.11
N PRO A 278 -5.22 -13.87 -21.99
CA PRO A 278 -5.55 -14.55 -20.75
C PRO A 278 -4.67 -14.04 -19.60
N SER A 279 -5.28 -13.82 -18.43
CA SER A 279 -4.58 -13.62 -17.16
C SER A 279 -4.73 -14.85 -16.27
N GLU A 280 -3.95 -14.91 -15.20
CA GLU A 280 -3.87 -16.04 -14.27
C GLU A 280 -4.21 -15.64 -12.84
N ALA A 281 -4.59 -16.62 -12.04
CA ALA A 281 -4.74 -16.48 -10.59
C ALA A 281 -3.78 -17.44 -9.88
N MET A 282 -3.17 -16.99 -8.79
CA MET A 282 -2.35 -17.79 -7.90
C MET A 282 -2.92 -17.71 -6.49
N CYS A 283 -3.35 -18.84 -5.93
CA CYS A 283 -4.08 -18.86 -4.67
C CYS A 283 -3.51 -19.94 -3.75
N LYS A 284 -3.04 -19.54 -2.57
CA LYS A 284 -2.41 -20.40 -1.56
C LYS A 284 -3.07 -20.18 -0.21
N ASN A 285 -3.38 -21.28 0.48
CA ASN A 285 -3.93 -21.29 1.85
C ASN A 285 -5.15 -20.37 2.04
N VAL A 286 -6.08 -20.40 1.09
CA VAL A 286 -7.29 -19.57 1.11
C VAL A 286 -8.54 -20.46 1.15
N HIS A 287 -9.46 -20.12 2.04
CA HIS A 287 -10.76 -20.77 2.20
C HIS A 287 -11.86 -19.85 1.68
N PHE A 288 -12.48 -20.27 0.58
CA PHE A 288 -13.57 -19.54 -0.05
C PHE A 288 -14.92 -19.98 0.52
N ASN A 289 -15.75 -19.01 0.89
CA ASN A 289 -17.16 -19.26 1.18
C ASN A 289 -18.01 -19.30 -0.09
N ASN A 290 -17.64 -18.53 -1.12
CA ASN A 290 -18.32 -18.52 -2.40
C ASN A 290 -17.39 -18.03 -3.53
N ILE A 291 -17.50 -18.65 -4.70
CA ILE A 291 -16.87 -18.23 -5.95
C ILE A 291 -17.92 -18.29 -7.07
N GLU A 292 -18.29 -17.14 -7.64
CA GLU A 292 -19.36 -17.01 -8.65
C GLU A 292 -18.90 -16.10 -9.80
N ASP A 293 -18.92 -16.59 -11.04
CA ASP A 293 -18.49 -15.84 -12.25
C ASP A 293 -17.14 -15.09 -12.09
N VAL A 294 -16.08 -15.85 -11.79
CA VAL A 294 -14.73 -15.33 -11.58
C VAL A 294 -13.80 -15.77 -12.70
N SER A 295 -13.13 -14.80 -13.32
CA SER A 295 -12.03 -14.95 -14.28
C SER A 295 -10.93 -13.92 -13.99
N PRO A 296 -9.67 -14.34 -13.83
CA PRO A 296 -9.18 -15.72 -13.87
C PRO A 296 -9.56 -16.53 -12.62
N LYS A 297 -9.66 -17.85 -12.76
CA LYS A 297 -10.04 -18.74 -11.65
C LYS A 297 -8.81 -19.12 -10.82
N CYS A 298 -8.94 -19.09 -9.50
CA CYS A 298 -7.99 -19.76 -8.61
C CYS A 298 -7.90 -21.25 -9.01
N PRO A 299 -6.69 -21.85 -9.04
CA PRO A 299 -6.55 -23.29 -9.20
C PRO A 299 -7.37 -24.00 -8.12
N SER A 300 -8.11 -25.05 -8.49
CA SER A 300 -8.80 -25.87 -7.51
C SER A 300 -7.75 -26.46 -6.57
N VAL A 301 -7.89 -26.18 -5.27
CA VAL A 301 -7.16 -26.90 -4.23
C VAL A 301 -7.67 -28.33 -4.30
N GLU A 302 -6.94 -29.23 -4.96
CA GLU A 302 -7.17 -30.65 -4.80
C GLU A 302 -7.05 -30.94 -3.31
N SER A 303 -8.15 -31.36 -2.69
CA SER A 303 -8.12 -31.94 -1.36
C SER A 303 -7.17 -33.13 -1.43
N SER A 304 -6.00 -33.04 -0.83
CA SER A 304 -5.10 -34.16 -0.61
C SER A 304 -5.84 -35.21 0.23
N LYS A 305 -6.50 -36.15 -0.44
CA LYS A 305 -7.17 -37.33 0.14
C LYS A 305 -6.35 -38.62 -0.04
N ASP A 306 -5.08 -38.53 -0.45
CA ASP A 306 -4.26 -39.71 -0.79
C ASP A 306 -3.08 -39.98 0.17
N GLU A 307 -3.18 -39.61 1.45
CA GLU A 307 -2.24 -40.09 2.49
C GLU A 307 -2.83 -41.17 3.42
N ALA A 308 -3.79 -41.97 2.93
CA ALA A 308 -4.40 -43.05 3.71
C ALA A 308 -4.00 -44.49 3.31
N LEU A 309 -2.98 -44.70 2.45
CA LEU A 309 -2.69 -46.06 1.93
C LEU A 309 -1.22 -46.54 1.97
N LEU A 310 -0.32 -45.94 2.75
CA LEU A 310 1.08 -46.40 2.80
C LEU A 310 1.61 -46.94 4.14
N TYR A 311 0.72 -47.27 5.09
CA TYR A 311 1.08 -48.09 6.26
C TYR A 311 0.15 -49.28 6.41
N ASN A 312 0.35 -50.28 5.55
CA ASN A 312 -0.05 -51.66 5.79
C ASN A 312 0.87 -52.56 4.96
N TYR A 313 2.06 -52.86 5.49
CA TYR A 313 2.78 -54.14 5.39
C TYR A 313 3.90 -54.14 6.44
#